data_AF-A0A9N7N280-F1
#
_entry.id   AF-A0A9N7N280-F1
#
_cell.length_a   1.000
_cell.length_b   1.000
_cell.length_c   1.000
_cell.angle_alpha   90.00
_cell.angle_beta   90.00
_cell.angle_gamma   90.00
#
_symmetry.space_group_name_H-M   'P 1'
#
loop_
_entity.id
_entity.type
_entity.pdbx_description
1 polymer ?
#
loop_
_entity_poly.entity_id
_entity_poly.type
_entity_poly.pdbx_seq_one_letter_code
_entity_poly.pdbx_strand_id
1 'polypeptide(L)'
;MDGVNVGQDGLCELETEEPELELRGSERAQIRSSNGMVDILENKLAVGVNLDLGVENDGFTVSGIDVDPLPVGVVPTNQQVAAEDRRRRKMVPNMNGLDAANPMPPLPPALLLMLQDIQEDIQNLQESQNLANLRMDTLLRVTSARSRNQRIKEEEMDELYRPLPKLLVGHPYAAVLPVQGVNIAVGGYQVGDLPPDGLVPTNNEGYIEASHLDLPDLRRKLRAIYWFYHDDSLFIPHNAPLRMCRQGLVALKRFHLP
;
A
#
# COMPACT_ATOMS: atom_id res chain seq x y z
N MET A 1 17.03 -17.23 -76.83
CA MET A 1 15.83 -16.83 -77.59
C MET A 1 14.67 -16.80 -76.60
N ASP A 2 14.74 -15.93 -75.60
CA ASP A 2 14.68 -14.45 -75.63
C ASP A 2 13.23 -13.99 -75.54
N GLY A 3 12.93 -13.17 -74.53
CA GLY A 3 11.65 -12.47 -74.45
C GLY A 3 11.22 -12.06 -73.04
N VAL A 4 11.98 -11.12 -72.44
CA VAL A 4 11.66 -10.39 -71.21
C VAL A 4 10.67 -9.25 -71.50
N ASN A 5 9.70 -9.00 -70.60
CA ASN A 5 9.18 -7.68 -70.20
C ASN A 5 8.18 -7.89 -69.03
N VAL A 6 8.42 -7.51 -67.77
CA VAL A 6 8.59 -6.17 -67.16
C VAL A 6 7.35 -5.27 -67.31
N GLY A 7 6.64 -5.10 -66.19
CA GLY A 7 5.65 -4.06 -65.90
C GLY A 7 5.44 -4.10 -64.37
N GLN A 8 6.28 -3.41 -63.61
CA GLN A 8 6.13 -2.01 -63.17
C GLN A 8 4.98 -1.77 -62.19
N ASP A 9 5.41 -1.55 -60.94
CA ASP A 9 5.11 -0.36 -60.14
C ASP A 9 3.64 -0.13 -59.72
N GLY A 10 3.36 -0.55 -58.49
CA GLY A 10 2.19 -0.16 -57.72
C GLY A 10 2.53 -0.07 -56.22
N LEU A 11 3.61 0.65 -55.90
CA LEU A 11 3.89 1.10 -54.53
C LEU A 11 2.80 2.11 -54.14
N CYS A 12 1.83 1.68 -53.35
CA CYS A 12 0.97 2.59 -52.62
C CYS A 12 1.78 3.16 -51.46
N GLU A 13 2.30 4.37 -51.64
CA GLU A 13 2.71 5.25 -50.56
C GLU A 13 1.45 5.62 -49.76
N LEU A 14 1.29 5.00 -48.59
CA LEU A 14 0.39 5.50 -47.55
C LEU A 14 1.21 6.44 -46.68
N GLU A 15 1.12 7.73 -47.01
CA GLU A 15 1.47 8.82 -46.12
C GLU A 15 0.62 8.69 -44.85
N THR A 16 1.22 8.18 -43.77
CA THR A 16 0.67 8.36 -42.42
C THR A 16 1.42 9.49 -41.77
N GLU A 17 0.75 10.64 -41.70
CA GLU A 17 1.10 11.81 -40.92
C GLU A 17 1.49 11.40 -39.49
N GLU A 18 2.72 11.71 -39.09
CA GLU A 18 3.15 11.69 -37.70
C GLU A 18 2.46 12.84 -36.95
N PRO A 19 1.78 12.59 -35.82
CA PRO A 19 1.44 13.68 -34.93
C PRO A 19 2.69 14.08 -34.13
N GLU A 20 3.25 15.23 -34.47
CA GLU A 20 4.18 15.99 -33.63
C GLU A 20 3.56 16.21 -32.24
N LEU A 21 4.03 15.46 -31.25
CA LEU A 21 3.75 15.74 -29.85
C LEU A 21 4.76 16.76 -29.34
N GLU A 22 4.29 18.00 -29.21
CA GLU A 22 4.98 19.11 -28.56
C GLU A 22 5.54 18.70 -27.19
N LEU A 23 6.87 18.70 -27.11
CA LEU A 23 7.65 18.69 -25.88
C LEU A 23 7.42 19.99 -25.11
N ARG A 24 6.61 19.93 -24.04
CA ARG A 24 6.71 20.88 -22.91
C ARG A 24 7.38 20.18 -21.73
N GLY A 25 8.55 20.69 -21.38
CA GLY A 25 9.45 20.11 -20.40
C GLY A 25 8.94 20.20 -18.96
N SER A 26 9.39 19.23 -18.17
CA SER A 26 9.74 19.46 -16.77
C SER A 26 10.84 18.47 -16.38
N GLU A 27 12.05 19.03 -16.25
CA GLU A 27 13.10 18.67 -15.31
C GLU A 27 13.55 17.21 -15.19
N ARG A 28 14.74 16.98 -15.76
CA ARG A 28 15.69 15.93 -15.39
C ARG A 28 16.00 16.00 -13.88
N ALA A 29 15.76 14.91 -13.16
CA ALA A 29 16.51 14.59 -11.96
C ALA A 29 17.40 13.37 -12.24
N GLN A 30 18.69 13.66 -12.35
CA GLN A 30 19.80 12.75 -12.51
C GLN A 30 20.07 12.09 -11.15
N ILE A 31 19.59 10.87 -10.92
CA ILE A 31 19.95 10.11 -9.71
C ILE A 31 21.35 9.54 -9.92
N ARG A 32 22.33 10.37 -9.55
CA ARG A 32 23.69 9.94 -9.20
C ARG A 32 23.61 9.04 -7.97
N SER A 33 24.25 7.88 -8.09
CA SER A 33 24.84 7.09 -7.01
C SER A 33 25.32 7.96 -5.85
N SER A 34 24.70 7.83 -4.68
CA SER A 34 25.27 8.27 -3.41
C SER A 34 24.55 7.59 -2.24
N ASN A 35 25.22 6.63 -1.59
CA ASN A 35 25.32 6.37 -0.14
C ASN A 35 24.14 6.63 0.83
N GLY A 36 22.89 6.73 0.39
CA GLY A 36 21.73 7.07 1.23
C GLY A 36 21.07 5.91 1.95
N MET A 37 21.82 4.86 2.30
CA MET A 37 21.32 3.66 2.99
C MET A 37 21.93 3.53 4.40
N VAL A 38 22.24 4.65 5.05
CA VAL A 38 22.70 4.72 6.45
C VAL A 38 21.79 5.60 7.32
N ASP A 39 20.99 6.52 6.75
CA ASP A 39 20.21 7.48 7.57
C ASP A 39 18.76 7.06 7.89
N ILE A 40 18.33 5.84 7.50
CA ILE A 40 17.00 5.33 7.87
C ILE A 40 17.01 4.60 9.24
N LEU A 41 18.19 4.40 9.84
CA LEU A 41 18.33 3.73 11.14
C LEU A 41 18.56 4.65 12.35
N GLU A 42 18.75 5.96 12.17
CA GLU A 42 18.86 6.90 13.31
C GLU A 42 17.55 7.61 13.70
N ASN A 43 16.47 7.45 12.94
CA ASN A 43 15.18 8.09 13.27
C ASN A 43 14.18 7.19 14.03
N LYS A 44 14.64 6.08 14.62
CA LYS A 44 13.83 5.21 15.50
C LYS A 44 14.19 5.30 16.98
N LEU A 45 14.97 6.30 17.39
CA LEU A 45 15.22 6.61 18.80
C LEU A 45 14.80 8.05 19.16
N ALA A 46 13.60 8.44 18.74
CA ALA A 46 12.96 9.69 19.17
C ALA A 46 11.42 9.55 19.18
N VAL A 47 10.90 8.49 19.81
CA VAL A 47 9.49 8.48 20.25
C VAL A 47 9.49 8.91 21.71
N GLY A 48 9.51 10.22 21.89
CA GLY A 48 9.53 10.89 23.18
C GLY A 48 10.16 12.25 22.99
N VAL A 49 9.38 13.31 23.21
CA VAL A 49 9.74 14.74 23.09
C VAL A 49 9.48 15.35 21.70
N ASN A 50 8.22 15.78 21.48
CA ASN A 50 7.86 17.17 21.16
C ASN A 50 6.33 17.28 20.96
N LEU A 51 5.63 17.68 22.01
CA LEU A 51 4.30 18.28 21.92
C LEU A 51 4.51 19.79 22.09
N ASP A 52 4.40 20.51 20.98
CA ASP A 52 4.34 21.97 20.89
C ASP A 52 3.65 22.25 19.54
N LEU A 53 2.71 23.17 19.32
CA LEU A 53 2.08 24.23 20.10
C LEU A 53 0.97 24.79 19.18
N GLY A 54 -0.13 25.33 19.72
CA GLY A 54 -0.93 26.34 19.00
C GLY A 54 -2.36 25.95 18.61
N VAL A 55 -3.25 25.95 19.60
CA VAL A 55 -4.64 26.39 19.37
C VAL A 55 -4.92 27.44 20.43
N GLU A 56 -5.23 28.66 20.00
CA GLU A 56 -5.67 29.77 20.83
C GLU A 56 -6.89 29.33 21.66
N ASN A 57 -6.71 29.26 22.98
CA ASN A 57 -7.86 29.21 23.90
C ASN A 57 -8.24 30.66 24.20
N ASP A 58 -9.30 31.13 23.55
CA ASP A 58 -10.00 32.34 23.95
C ASP A 58 -10.59 32.16 25.35
N GLY A 59 -9.98 32.86 26.32
CA GLY A 59 -10.67 33.38 27.50
C GLY A 59 -11.00 32.41 28.64
N PHE A 60 -10.06 32.25 29.57
CA PHE A 60 -10.41 32.45 30.98
C PHE A 60 -9.22 33.00 31.76
N THR A 61 -9.23 34.32 32.00
CA THR A 61 -8.33 34.97 32.95
C THR A 61 -8.82 34.62 34.36
N VAL A 62 -8.09 33.75 35.07
CA VAL A 62 -8.27 33.61 36.53
C VAL A 62 -7.55 34.79 37.19
N SER A 63 -8.14 35.99 37.09
CA SER A 63 -7.75 37.15 37.89
C SER A 63 -8.26 36.95 39.31
N GLY A 64 -7.45 36.32 40.16
CA GLY A 64 -7.80 36.19 41.58
C GLY A 64 -6.85 35.39 42.46
N ILE A 65 -5.69 34.98 41.98
CA ILE A 65 -4.73 34.25 42.83
C ILE A 65 -3.63 35.21 43.28
N ASP A 66 -3.85 35.84 44.44
CA ASP A 66 -2.76 36.43 45.23
C ASP A 66 -1.88 35.27 45.74
N VAL A 67 -0.77 35.04 45.04
CA VAL A 67 0.38 34.32 45.59
C VAL A 67 1.55 35.25 45.39
N ASP A 68 2.24 35.59 46.48
CA ASP A 68 3.52 36.29 46.38
C ASP A 68 4.43 35.50 45.43
N PRO A 69 4.83 36.07 44.28
CA PRO A 69 5.62 35.34 43.31
C PRO A 69 6.97 35.01 43.94
N LEU A 70 7.28 33.71 44.02
CA LEU A 70 8.62 33.27 44.41
C LEU A 70 9.62 33.72 43.34
N PRO A 71 10.81 34.19 43.73
CA PRO A 71 11.83 34.60 42.77
C PRO A 71 12.23 33.43 41.86
N VAL A 72 12.49 33.75 40.59
CA VAL A 72 12.85 32.78 39.55
C VAL A 72 14.10 31.98 39.98
N GLY A 73 14.00 30.65 39.96
CA GLY A 73 15.11 29.74 40.23
C GLY A 73 15.13 29.06 41.61
N VAL A 74 14.14 29.32 42.48
CA VAL A 74 14.04 28.66 43.79
C VAL A 74 13.11 27.45 43.70
N VAL A 75 13.63 26.26 44.04
CA VAL A 75 12.82 25.04 44.19
C VAL A 75 11.98 25.16 45.46
N PRO A 76 10.64 25.05 45.39
CA PRO A 76 9.78 25.13 46.56
C PRO A 76 10.16 24.06 47.61
N THR A 77 10.13 24.45 48.87
CA THR A 77 10.36 23.49 49.97
C THR A 77 9.20 22.50 50.06
N ASN A 78 9.47 21.29 50.57
CA ASN A 78 8.44 20.26 50.76
C ASN A 78 7.26 20.74 51.63
N GLN A 79 7.48 21.70 52.54
CA GLN A 79 6.41 22.32 53.32
C GLN A 79 5.50 23.23 52.48
N GLN A 80 6.07 23.97 51.52
CA GLN A 80 5.29 24.80 50.60
C GLN A 80 4.49 23.93 49.63
N VAL A 81 5.06 22.84 49.13
CA VAL A 81 4.35 21.86 48.29
C VAL A 81 3.21 21.21 49.09
N ALA A 82 3.45 20.80 50.33
CA ALA A 82 2.42 20.21 51.18
C ALA A 82 1.31 21.21 51.58
N ALA A 83 1.66 22.49 51.75
CA ALA A 83 0.69 23.55 52.04
C ALA A 83 -0.19 23.84 50.82
N GLU A 84 0.40 23.92 49.63
CA GLU A 84 -0.34 24.11 48.38
C GLU A 84 -1.21 22.89 48.04
N ASP A 85 -0.73 21.66 48.26
CA ASP A 85 -1.53 20.45 48.07
C ASP A 85 -2.72 20.41 49.06
N ARG A 86 -2.53 20.83 50.32
CA ARG A 86 -3.65 20.99 51.27
C ARG A 86 -4.63 22.08 50.85
N ARG A 87 -4.15 23.18 50.26
CA ARG A 87 -5.01 24.27 49.77
C ARG A 87 -5.83 23.80 48.56
N ARG A 88 -5.23 23.08 47.61
CA ARG A 88 -5.92 22.49 46.46
C ARG A 88 -6.98 21.47 46.86
N ARG A 89 -6.69 20.61 47.84
CA ARG A 89 -7.69 19.68 48.40
C ARG A 89 -8.88 20.39 49.06
N LYS A 90 -8.66 21.59 49.62
CA LYS A 90 -9.75 22.43 50.17
C LYS A 90 -10.51 23.23 49.12
N MET A 91 -9.95 23.41 47.92
CA MET A 91 -10.63 24.10 46.80
C MET A 91 -11.49 23.18 45.94
N VAL A 92 -11.45 21.85 46.15
CA VAL A 92 -12.48 20.97 45.60
C VAL A 92 -13.77 21.34 46.34
N PRO A 93 -14.77 21.95 45.67
CA PRO A 93 -16.05 22.18 46.29
C PRO A 93 -16.55 20.84 46.81
N ASN A 94 -17.07 20.83 48.03
CA ASN A 94 -17.66 19.66 48.64
C ASN A 94 -18.79 19.14 47.72
N MET A 95 -18.46 18.23 46.79
CA MET A 95 -19.40 17.61 45.85
C MET A 95 -20.33 16.59 46.53
N ASN A 96 -20.36 16.58 47.86
CA ASN A 96 -21.33 15.84 48.65
C ASN A 96 -22.76 16.40 48.55
N GLY A 97 -22.99 17.46 47.74
CA GLY A 97 -24.30 17.99 47.36
C GLY A 97 -24.78 17.58 45.96
N LEU A 98 -24.03 16.75 45.23
CA LEU A 98 -24.59 15.98 44.11
C LEU A 98 -25.37 14.81 44.71
N ASP A 99 -26.53 15.14 45.29
CA ASP A 99 -27.51 14.16 45.72
C ASP A 99 -27.74 13.16 44.58
N ALA A 100 -27.78 11.87 44.93
CA ALA A 100 -28.18 10.76 44.08
C ALA A 100 -29.61 10.91 43.47
N ALA A 101 -30.29 12.04 43.73
CA ALA A 101 -31.63 12.38 43.27
C ALA A 101 -31.68 13.17 41.96
N ASN A 102 -30.56 13.73 41.48
CA ASN A 102 -30.51 14.37 40.16
C ASN A 102 -29.61 13.55 39.22
N PRO A 103 -30.17 12.64 38.41
CA PRO A 103 -29.38 11.98 37.36
C PRO A 103 -28.79 13.09 36.49
N MET A 104 -27.48 13.00 36.22
CA MET A 104 -26.85 13.84 35.21
C MET A 104 -27.75 13.85 33.97
N PRO A 105 -28.02 15.03 33.38
CA PRO A 105 -28.78 15.06 32.13
C PRO A 105 -28.06 14.16 31.12
N PRO A 106 -28.80 13.31 30.39
CA PRO A 106 -28.19 12.44 29.39
C PRO A 106 -27.37 13.29 28.42
N LEU A 107 -26.21 12.76 28.01
CA LEU A 107 -25.37 13.39 27.00
C LEU A 107 -26.25 13.84 25.83
N PRO A 108 -26.15 15.11 25.39
CA PRO A 108 -26.85 15.59 24.22
C PRO A 108 -26.68 14.61 23.06
N PRO A 109 -27.76 14.23 22.34
CA PRO A 109 -27.68 13.26 21.24
C PRO A 109 -26.61 13.60 20.20
N ALA A 110 -26.33 14.89 19.98
CA ALA A 110 -25.26 15.35 19.11
C ALA A 110 -23.86 14.88 19.55
N LEU A 111 -23.57 14.87 20.86
CA LEU A 111 -22.29 14.38 21.38
C LEU A 111 -22.17 12.86 21.28
N LEU A 112 -23.29 12.13 21.40
CA LEU A 112 -23.31 10.69 21.20
C LEU A 112 -23.01 10.31 19.74
N LEU A 113 -23.59 11.03 18.79
CA LEU A 113 -23.31 10.85 17.36
C LEU A 113 -21.84 11.18 17.04
N MET A 114 -21.32 12.31 17.51
CA MET A 114 -19.91 12.65 17.31
C MET A 114 -18.96 11.61 17.91
N LEU A 115 -19.28 11.06 19.08
CA LEU A 115 -18.47 9.99 19.68
C LEU A 115 -18.52 8.69 18.86
N GLN A 116 -19.66 8.37 18.25
CA GLN A 116 -19.79 7.22 17.36
C GLN A 116 -18.98 7.42 16.07
N ASP A 117 -19.08 8.60 15.45
CA ASP A 117 -18.32 8.95 14.25
C ASP A 117 -16.80 8.90 14.52
N ILE A 118 -16.36 9.47 15.65
CA ILE A 118 -14.95 9.43 16.05
C ILE A 118 -14.48 7.98 16.30
N GLN A 119 -15.33 7.14 16.89
CA GLN A 119 -14.99 5.72 17.11
C GLN A 119 -14.86 4.97 15.79
N GLU A 120 -15.76 5.20 14.83
CA GLU A 120 -15.70 4.63 13.49
C GLU A 120 -14.43 5.10 12.75
N ASP A 121 -14.11 6.39 12.81
CA ASP A 121 -12.91 6.96 12.21
C ASP A 121 -11.62 6.36 12.79
N ILE A 122 -11.54 6.22 14.11
CA ILE A 122 -10.39 5.58 14.78
C ILE A 122 -10.25 4.12 14.31
N GLN A 123 -11.35 3.39 14.20
CA GLN A 123 -11.33 2.01 13.75
C GLN A 123 -10.87 1.90 12.28
N ASN A 124 -11.42 2.74 11.39
CA ASN A 124 -11.03 2.80 9.99
C ASN A 124 -9.54 3.16 9.81
N LEU A 125 -9.02 4.08 10.62
CA LEU A 125 -7.60 4.44 10.63
C LEU A 125 -6.72 3.27 11.06
N GLN A 126 -7.11 2.55 12.12
CA GLN A 126 -6.37 1.38 12.58
C GLN A 126 -6.34 0.27 11.52
N GLU A 127 -7.49 -0.01 10.88
CA GLU A 127 -7.57 -1.02 9.81
C GLU A 127 -6.73 -0.62 8.60
N SER A 128 -6.78 0.65 8.19
CA SER A 128 -5.93 1.20 7.12
C SER A 128 -4.44 1.08 7.44
N GLN A 129 -4.04 1.39 8.67
CA GLN A 129 -2.65 1.29 9.10
C GLN A 129 -2.16 -0.17 9.11
N ASN A 130 -2.99 -1.09 9.61
CA ASN A 130 -2.68 -2.52 9.61
C ASN A 130 -2.50 -3.05 8.18
N LEU A 131 -3.39 -2.65 7.25
CA LEU A 131 -3.27 -3.01 5.85
C LEU A 131 -2.01 -2.41 5.20
N ALA A 132 -1.66 -1.16 5.52
CA ALA A 132 -0.46 -0.51 5.01
C ALA A 132 0.81 -1.23 5.47
N ASN A 133 0.90 -1.61 6.75
CA ASN A 133 2.00 -2.39 7.30
C ASN A 133 2.13 -3.75 6.59
N LEU A 134 1.01 -4.47 6.44
CA LEU A 134 0.97 -5.75 5.74
C LEU A 134 1.43 -5.62 4.28
N ARG A 135 1.00 -4.58 3.58
CA ARG A 135 1.44 -4.29 2.20
C ARG A 135 2.94 -4.02 2.14
N MET A 136 3.49 -3.28 3.10
CA MET A 136 4.91 -2.96 3.14
C MET A 136 5.77 -4.22 3.34
N ASP A 137 5.39 -5.08 4.30
CA ASP A 137 6.05 -6.38 4.51
C ASP A 137 5.95 -7.28 3.28
N THR A 138 4.78 -7.27 2.64
CA THR A 138 4.54 -8.03 1.41
C THR A 138 5.40 -7.51 0.25
N LEU A 139 5.57 -6.20 0.12
CA LEU A 139 6.42 -5.59 -0.90
C LEU A 139 7.89 -5.98 -0.72
N LEU A 140 8.38 -6.02 0.53
CA LEU A 140 9.72 -6.52 0.84
C LEU A 140 9.87 -7.98 0.42
N ARG A 141 8.88 -8.83 0.69
CA ARG A 141 8.84 -10.23 0.24
C ARG A 141 8.83 -10.34 -1.29
N VAL A 142 8.05 -9.54 -2.00
CA VAL A 142 8.02 -9.50 -3.47
C VAL A 142 9.39 -9.10 -4.02
N THR A 143 10.01 -8.06 -3.45
CA THR A 143 11.32 -7.56 -3.89
C THR A 143 12.41 -8.61 -3.68
N SER A 144 12.41 -9.25 -2.51
CA SER A 144 13.33 -10.35 -2.19
C SER A 144 13.14 -11.54 -3.14
N ALA A 145 11.88 -11.95 -3.38
CA ALA A 145 11.56 -13.05 -4.29
C ALA A 145 12.00 -12.74 -5.74
N ARG A 146 11.72 -11.53 -6.23
CA ARG A 146 12.18 -11.07 -7.56
C ARG A 146 13.70 -11.09 -7.69
N SER A 147 14.43 -10.55 -6.71
CA SER A 147 15.89 -10.57 -6.69
C SER A 147 16.43 -12.00 -6.70
N ARG A 148 15.86 -12.91 -5.90
CA ARG A 148 16.24 -14.32 -5.89
C ARG A 148 15.96 -14.99 -7.24
N ASN A 149 14.79 -14.74 -7.83
CA ASN A 149 14.40 -15.34 -9.10
C ASN A 149 15.26 -14.84 -10.26
N GLN A 150 15.62 -13.56 -10.25
CA GLN A 150 16.57 -12.98 -11.20
C GLN A 150 17.93 -13.67 -11.09
N ARG A 151 18.44 -13.84 -9.86
CA ARG A 151 19.70 -14.57 -9.63
C ARG A 151 19.63 -16.02 -10.11
N ILE A 152 18.55 -16.75 -9.80
CA ILE A 152 18.33 -18.12 -10.29
C ILE A 152 18.40 -18.17 -11.82
N LYS A 153 17.79 -17.19 -12.49
CA LYS A 153 17.78 -17.10 -13.96
C LYS A 153 19.17 -16.76 -14.53
N GLU A 154 19.88 -15.81 -13.94
CA GLU A 154 21.19 -15.33 -14.42
C GLU A 154 22.31 -16.34 -14.17
N GLU A 155 22.27 -17.05 -13.05
CA GLU A 155 23.24 -18.09 -12.67
C GLU A 155 22.83 -19.49 -13.16
N GLU A 156 21.72 -19.61 -13.88
CA GLU A 156 21.15 -20.89 -14.36
C GLU A 156 21.04 -21.96 -13.25
N MET A 157 20.63 -21.52 -12.06
CA MET A 157 20.53 -22.41 -10.90
C MET A 157 19.40 -23.42 -11.10
N ASP A 158 19.64 -24.67 -10.69
CA ASP A 158 18.62 -25.72 -10.60
C ASP A 158 17.73 -25.51 -9.36
N GLU A 159 17.06 -24.37 -9.31
CA GLU A 159 16.14 -23.98 -8.25
C GLU A 159 14.83 -23.43 -8.83
N LEU A 160 13.73 -23.68 -8.13
CA LEU A 160 12.44 -23.07 -8.48
C LEU A 160 12.40 -21.60 -8.06
N TYR A 161 11.81 -20.78 -8.93
CA TYR A 161 11.41 -19.42 -8.62
C TYR A 161 10.51 -19.38 -7.40
N ARG A 162 10.82 -18.44 -6.51
CA ARG A 162 9.99 -18.06 -5.38
C ARG A 162 8.69 -17.43 -5.89
N PRO A 163 7.53 -17.86 -5.39
CA PRO A 163 6.26 -17.25 -5.73
C PRO A 163 6.20 -15.81 -5.20
N LEU A 164 5.55 -14.92 -5.96
CA LEU A 164 5.32 -13.55 -5.51
C LEU A 164 3.99 -13.50 -4.74
N PRO A 165 3.97 -12.98 -3.50
CA PRO A 165 2.71 -12.81 -2.79
C PRO A 165 1.84 -11.70 -3.41
N LYS A 166 0.53 -11.78 -3.18
CA LYS A 166 -0.46 -10.81 -3.63
C LYS A 166 -0.26 -9.46 -2.93
N LEU A 167 -0.13 -8.37 -3.69
CA LEU A 167 0.06 -7.02 -3.15
C LEU A 167 -1.24 -6.20 -3.07
N LEU A 168 -2.15 -6.43 -4.01
CA LEU A 168 -3.35 -5.61 -4.18
C LEU A 168 -4.58 -6.30 -3.57
N VAL A 169 -5.43 -5.49 -2.94
CA VAL A 169 -6.67 -5.94 -2.30
C VAL A 169 -7.72 -6.25 -3.37
N GLY A 170 -8.56 -7.25 -3.06
CA GLY A 170 -9.70 -7.62 -3.89
C GLY A 170 -9.30 -8.29 -5.21
N HIS A 171 -10.28 -8.44 -6.08
CA HIS A 171 -10.14 -9.09 -7.38
C HIS A 171 -10.87 -8.28 -8.46
N PRO A 172 -10.38 -8.27 -9.70
CA PRO A 172 -10.96 -7.46 -10.78
C PRO A 172 -12.36 -7.94 -11.21
N TYR A 173 -12.76 -9.17 -10.85
CA TYR A 173 -14.08 -9.72 -11.12
C TYR A 173 -14.44 -10.83 -10.12
N ALA A 174 -15.74 -11.09 -9.93
CA ALA A 174 -16.25 -11.93 -8.85
C ALA A 174 -15.91 -13.43 -9.01
N ALA A 175 -15.97 -13.96 -10.22
CA ALA A 175 -15.78 -15.39 -10.48
C ALA A 175 -14.39 -15.68 -11.06
N VAL A 176 -13.62 -16.53 -10.41
CA VAL A 176 -12.34 -16.99 -11.00
C VAL A 176 -12.59 -17.96 -12.15
N LEU A 177 -11.71 -17.91 -13.14
CA LEU A 177 -11.74 -18.84 -14.26
C LEU A 177 -11.06 -20.16 -13.85
N PRO A 178 -11.70 -21.33 -14.07
CA PRO A 178 -11.13 -22.60 -13.66
C PRO A 178 -9.91 -22.96 -14.51
N VAL A 179 -8.74 -23.07 -13.91
CA VAL A 179 -7.52 -23.52 -14.61
C VAL A 179 -7.32 -25.01 -14.32
N GLN A 180 -7.07 -25.81 -15.36
CA GLN A 180 -6.88 -27.24 -15.20
C GLN A 180 -5.73 -27.53 -14.23
N GLY A 181 -5.98 -28.40 -13.25
CA GLY A 181 -4.98 -28.80 -12.25
C GLY A 181 -4.68 -27.76 -11.18
N VAL A 182 -5.37 -26.61 -11.17
CA VAL A 182 -5.17 -25.55 -10.16
C VAL A 182 -6.39 -25.47 -9.26
N ASN A 183 -6.20 -25.65 -7.96
CA ASN A 183 -7.25 -25.46 -6.97
C ASN A 183 -7.28 -24.00 -6.51
N ILE A 184 -8.22 -23.22 -7.03
CA ILE A 184 -8.36 -21.81 -6.69
C ILE A 184 -9.50 -21.65 -5.68
N ALA A 185 -9.18 -21.18 -4.47
CA ALA A 185 -10.18 -20.89 -3.45
C ALA A 185 -11.01 -19.65 -3.85
N VAL A 186 -12.31 -19.83 -4.06
CA VAL A 186 -13.22 -18.73 -4.40
C VAL A 186 -13.39 -17.83 -3.17
N GLY A 187 -12.99 -16.56 -3.28
CA GLY A 187 -13.20 -15.53 -2.26
C GLY A 187 -12.11 -15.40 -1.18
N GLY A 188 -10.97 -16.08 -1.34
CA GLY A 188 -10.07 -16.35 -0.21
C GLY A 188 -8.66 -15.72 -0.22
N TYR A 189 -8.28 -14.92 -1.21
CA TYR A 189 -6.89 -14.42 -1.28
C TYR A 189 -6.77 -12.96 -0.83
N GLN A 190 -6.05 -12.77 0.26
CA GLN A 190 -5.71 -11.50 0.88
C GLN A 190 -4.32 -11.01 0.46
N VAL A 191 -3.99 -9.78 0.85
CA VAL A 191 -2.62 -9.27 0.70
C VAL A 191 -1.67 -10.15 1.49
N GLY A 192 -0.55 -10.54 0.88
CA GLY A 192 0.45 -11.41 1.49
C GLY A 192 0.30 -12.89 1.12
N ASP A 193 -0.85 -13.30 0.59
CA ASP A 193 -1.08 -14.70 0.19
C ASP A 193 -0.27 -15.07 -1.04
N LEU A 194 0.11 -16.35 -1.11
CA LEU A 194 0.82 -16.92 -2.26
C LEU A 194 -0.19 -17.40 -3.33
N PRO A 195 0.19 -17.35 -4.62
CA PRO A 195 -0.62 -17.93 -5.68
C PRO A 195 -0.79 -19.43 -5.45
N PRO A 196 -1.96 -20.00 -5.78
CA PRO A 196 -2.16 -21.44 -5.74
C PRO A 196 -1.18 -22.17 -6.66
N ASP A 197 -0.79 -23.38 -6.25
CA ASP A 197 0.18 -24.19 -6.97
C ASP A 197 -0.25 -24.45 -8.42
N GLY A 198 0.70 -24.35 -9.35
CA GLY A 198 0.48 -24.52 -10.78
C GLY A 198 -0.17 -23.32 -11.51
N LEU A 199 -0.67 -22.31 -10.77
CA LEU A 199 -1.22 -21.10 -11.39
C LEU A 199 -0.13 -20.33 -12.14
N VAL A 200 1.03 -20.16 -11.52
CA VAL A 200 2.13 -19.37 -12.08
C VAL A 200 3.35 -20.26 -12.34
N PRO A 201 4.07 -20.11 -13.46
CA PRO A 201 5.30 -20.85 -13.71
C PRO A 201 6.36 -20.64 -12.62
N THR A 202 6.95 -21.74 -12.16
CA THR A 202 7.98 -21.77 -11.12
C THR A 202 9.40 -21.88 -11.67
N ASN A 203 9.59 -22.00 -12.98
CA ASN A 203 10.89 -22.03 -13.64
C ASN A 203 10.74 -21.61 -15.11
N ASN A 204 11.84 -21.55 -15.86
CA ASN A 204 11.82 -21.23 -17.30
C ASN A 204 11.03 -22.25 -18.13
N GLU A 205 11.10 -23.54 -17.80
CA GLU A 205 10.37 -24.61 -18.49
C GLU A 205 8.86 -24.41 -18.39
N GLY A 206 8.33 -24.06 -17.22
CA GLY A 206 6.92 -23.77 -17.03
C GLY A 206 6.42 -22.57 -17.87
N TYR A 207 7.29 -21.61 -18.20
CA TYR A 207 6.96 -20.55 -19.15
C TYR A 207 6.88 -21.07 -20.60
N ILE A 208 7.79 -21.99 -20.96
CA ILE A 208 7.80 -22.65 -22.28
C ILE A 208 6.54 -23.52 -22.41
N GLU A 209 6.23 -24.35 -21.43
CA GLU A 209 5.02 -25.17 -21.36
C GLU A 209 3.76 -24.31 -21.51
N ALA A 210 3.67 -23.20 -20.75
CA ALA A 210 2.56 -22.28 -20.87
C ALA A 210 2.42 -21.69 -22.28
N SER A 211 3.53 -21.47 -23.00
CA SER A 211 3.51 -20.96 -24.37
C SER A 211 2.99 -21.96 -25.41
N HIS A 212 2.98 -23.25 -25.07
CA HIS A 212 2.47 -24.35 -25.89
C HIS A 212 1.01 -24.72 -25.59
N LEU A 213 0.41 -24.13 -24.55
CA LEU A 213 -1.03 -24.27 -24.30
C LEU A 213 -1.83 -23.77 -25.50
N ASP A 214 -3.01 -24.37 -25.69
CA ASP A 214 -3.95 -23.88 -26.67
C ASP A 214 -4.44 -22.47 -26.30
N LEU A 215 -5.03 -21.76 -27.27
CA LEU A 215 -5.52 -20.41 -27.04
C LEU A 215 -6.53 -20.30 -25.87
N PRO A 216 -7.57 -21.16 -25.77
CA PRO A 216 -8.53 -21.03 -24.67
C PRO A 216 -7.88 -21.26 -23.30
N ASP A 217 -6.99 -22.25 -23.15
CA ASP A 217 -6.36 -22.54 -21.86
C ASP A 217 -5.30 -21.52 -21.49
N LEU A 218 -4.49 -21.06 -22.44
CA LEU A 218 -3.53 -19.99 -22.19
C LEU A 218 -4.24 -18.72 -21.75
N ARG A 219 -5.31 -18.33 -22.46
CA ARG A 219 -6.10 -17.15 -22.11
C ARG A 219 -6.72 -17.30 -20.72
N ARG A 220 -7.27 -18.48 -20.42
CA ARG A 220 -7.88 -18.76 -19.11
C ARG A 220 -6.85 -18.66 -17.99
N LYS A 221 -5.67 -19.26 -18.19
CA LYS A 221 -4.56 -19.23 -17.23
C LYS A 221 -4.09 -17.81 -16.96
N LEU A 222 -3.80 -17.02 -18.00
CA LEU A 222 -3.35 -15.63 -17.83
C LEU A 222 -4.40 -14.75 -17.14
N ARG A 223 -5.68 -14.92 -17.50
CA ARG A 223 -6.77 -14.18 -16.83
C ARG A 223 -6.91 -14.58 -15.36
N ALA A 224 -6.74 -15.86 -15.02
CA ALA A 224 -6.72 -16.30 -13.62
C ALA A 224 -5.52 -15.72 -12.84
N ILE A 225 -4.35 -15.58 -13.49
CA ILE A 225 -3.19 -14.89 -12.90
C ILE A 225 -3.49 -13.41 -12.66
N TYR A 226 -4.08 -12.71 -13.64
CA TYR A 226 -4.54 -11.33 -13.46
C TYR A 226 -5.60 -11.22 -12.35
N TRP A 227 -6.52 -12.17 -12.26
CA TRP A 227 -7.51 -12.21 -11.18
C TRP A 227 -6.86 -12.32 -9.81
N PHE A 228 -5.83 -13.16 -9.68
CA PHE A 228 -5.10 -13.33 -8.44
C PHE A 228 -4.32 -12.06 -8.05
N TYR A 229 -3.47 -11.53 -8.94
CA TYR A 229 -2.60 -10.40 -8.62
C TYR A 229 -3.29 -9.04 -8.66
N HIS A 230 -4.35 -8.90 -9.47
CA HIS A 230 -5.06 -7.64 -9.72
C HIS A 230 -4.14 -6.51 -10.22
N ASP A 231 -3.05 -6.85 -10.93
CA ASP A 231 -2.08 -5.89 -11.45
C ASP A 231 -2.36 -5.58 -12.93
N ASP A 232 -2.53 -4.31 -13.28
CA ASP A 232 -2.88 -3.87 -14.64
C ASP A 232 -1.84 -4.25 -15.69
N SER A 233 -0.57 -4.43 -15.30
CA SER A 233 0.47 -4.91 -16.22
C SER A 233 0.24 -6.36 -16.69
N LEU A 234 -0.60 -7.12 -15.98
CA LEU A 234 -0.97 -8.49 -16.29
C LEU A 234 -2.35 -8.60 -16.95
N PHE A 235 -3.02 -7.48 -17.24
CA PHE A 235 -4.36 -7.48 -17.80
C PHE A 235 -4.43 -8.21 -19.16
N ILE A 236 -5.40 -9.12 -19.30
CA ILE A 236 -5.70 -9.83 -20.53
C ILE A 236 -7.19 -9.75 -20.86
N PRO A 237 -7.58 -9.20 -22.02
CA PRO A 237 -8.97 -9.16 -22.46
C PRO A 237 -9.62 -10.55 -22.59
N HIS A 238 -10.94 -10.62 -22.38
CA HIS A 238 -11.70 -11.87 -22.49
C HIS A 238 -11.58 -12.56 -23.86
N ASN A 239 -11.44 -11.78 -24.92
CA ASN A 239 -11.32 -12.24 -26.30
C ASN A 239 -9.90 -12.07 -26.87
N ALA A 240 -8.88 -12.01 -26.01
CA ALA A 240 -7.50 -11.78 -26.43
C ALA A 240 -7.04 -12.82 -27.48
N PRO A 241 -6.52 -12.40 -28.64
CA PRO A 241 -5.94 -13.30 -29.63
C PRO A 241 -4.63 -13.90 -29.12
N LEU A 242 -4.18 -15.00 -29.74
CA LEU A 242 -2.98 -15.74 -29.33
C LEU A 242 -1.73 -14.84 -29.21
N ARG A 243 -1.56 -13.90 -30.13
CA ARG A 243 -0.45 -12.92 -30.10
C ARG A 243 -0.44 -12.11 -28.80
N MET A 244 -1.60 -11.62 -28.35
CA MET A 244 -1.72 -10.86 -27.11
C MET A 244 -1.50 -11.76 -25.90
N CYS A 245 -1.99 -13.01 -25.91
CA CYS A 245 -1.70 -13.96 -24.84
C CYS A 245 -0.20 -14.25 -24.71
N ARG A 246 0.52 -14.39 -25.83
CA ARG A 246 1.98 -14.53 -25.83
C ARG A 246 2.69 -13.30 -25.27
N GLN A 247 2.23 -12.09 -25.62
CA GLN A 247 2.72 -10.86 -25.00
C GLN A 247 2.44 -10.83 -23.49
N GLY A 248 1.27 -11.32 -23.06
CA GLY A 248 0.92 -11.51 -21.66
C GLY A 248 1.88 -12.43 -20.91
N LEU A 249 2.34 -13.53 -21.53
CA LEU A 249 3.37 -14.37 -20.93
C LEU A 249 4.71 -13.64 -20.78
N VAL A 250 5.08 -12.80 -21.74
CA VAL A 250 6.28 -11.96 -21.64
C VAL A 250 6.14 -10.94 -20.50
N ALA A 251 4.97 -10.30 -20.38
CA ALA A 251 4.67 -9.38 -19.29
C ALA A 251 4.72 -10.09 -17.93
N LEU A 252 4.12 -11.29 -17.83
CA LEU A 252 4.20 -12.13 -16.64
C LEU A 252 5.65 -12.49 -16.28
N LYS A 253 6.47 -12.84 -17.28
CA LYS A 253 7.88 -13.14 -17.06
C LYS A 253 8.63 -11.94 -16.50
N ARG A 254 8.40 -10.73 -17.03
CA ARG A 254 8.97 -9.48 -16.49
C ARG A 254 8.44 -9.13 -15.10
N PHE A 255 7.16 -9.43 -14.84
CA PHE A 255 6.56 -9.23 -13.53
C PHE A 255 7.20 -10.13 -12.45
N HIS A 256 7.61 -11.35 -12.81
CA HIS A 256 8.33 -12.28 -11.93
C HIS A 256 9.85 -12.06 -11.88
N LEU A 257 10.44 -11.64 -13.00
CA LEU A 257 11.87 -11.53 -13.26
C LEU A 257 12.13 -10.11 -13.82
N PRO A 258 12.21 -9.08 -12.97
CA PRO A 258 12.48 -7.71 -13.42
C PRO A 258 13.83 -7.58 -14.14
#